data_AF-A0A7J0EUB4-F1
#
_entry.id   AF-A0A7J0EUB4-F1
#
_cell.length_a   1.000
_cell.length_b   1.000
_cell.length_c   1.000
_cell.angle_alpha   90.00
_cell.angle_beta   90.00
_cell.angle_gamma   90.00
#
_symmetry.space_group_name_H-M   'P 1'
#
loop_
_entity.id
_entity.type
_entity.pdbx_description
1 polymer ?
#
loop_
_entity_poly.entity_id
_entity_poly.type
_entity_poly.pdbx_seq_one_letter_code
_entity_poly.pdbx_strand_id
1 'polypeptide(L)'
;MDSSEVHGLILVHPFFANNEPDELIRFLYPGSSGSDNDPRLSPMEDPDLDKLGCSQVIVFVAGKDWLKSRGVGYCEILKNRGWEGTVELVESEGEDHCFHLFNPHSEKAVLLVQSLASFINQD
;
A
#
# COMPACT_ATOMS: atom_id res chain seq x y z
N MET A 1 -11.17 -4.06 -29.47
CA MET A 1 -10.82 -3.06 -28.44
C MET A 1 -9.52 -3.56 -27.86
N ASP A 2 -8.44 -2.80 -27.99
CA ASP A 2 -7.22 -3.12 -27.25
C ASP A 2 -7.58 -3.09 -25.75
N SER A 3 -7.34 -4.21 -25.06
CA SER A 3 -7.50 -4.26 -23.62
C SER A 3 -6.45 -3.34 -23.00
N SER A 4 -6.89 -2.32 -22.28
CA SER A 4 -5.99 -1.55 -21.44
C SER A 4 -5.68 -2.38 -20.19
N GLU A 5 -4.39 -2.65 -19.97
CA GLU A 5 -3.90 -3.39 -18.81
C GLU A 5 -3.27 -2.43 -17.80
N VAL A 6 -3.48 -2.68 -16.51
CA VAL A 6 -2.80 -1.94 -15.45
C VAL A 6 -1.44 -2.61 -15.23
N HIS A 7 -0.35 -1.95 -15.59
CA HIS A 7 1.00 -2.54 -15.44
C HIS A 7 1.40 -2.68 -13.97
N GLY A 8 1.16 -1.66 -13.16
CA GLY A 8 1.57 -1.68 -11.77
C GLY A 8 0.73 -0.83 -10.83
N LEU A 9 0.87 -1.12 -9.55
CA LEU A 9 0.22 -0.43 -8.45
C LEU A 9 1.28 0.14 -7.49
N ILE A 10 1.16 1.43 -7.21
CA ILE A 10 2.01 2.14 -6.24
C ILE A 10 1.15 2.44 -5.02
N LEU A 11 1.60 2.00 -3.84
CA LEU A 11 0.99 2.37 -2.56
C LEU A 11 1.97 3.17 -1.72
N VAL A 12 1.59 4.37 -1.30
CA VAL A 12 2.42 5.23 -0.45
C VAL A 12 1.70 5.43 0.88
N HIS A 13 2.28 4.87 1.96
CA HIS A 13 1.66 4.82 3.29
C HIS A 13 0.20 4.31 3.28
N PRO A 14 -0.06 3.09 2.78
CA PRO A 14 -1.43 2.60 2.62
C PRO A 14 -2.17 2.50 3.97
N PHE A 15 -3.43 2.93 3.96
CA PHE A 15 -4.32 2.90 5.12
C PHE A 15 -5.33 1.76 4.99
N PHE A 16 -4.91 0.54 5.33
CA PHE A 16 -5.83 -0.59 5.43
C PHE A 16 -6.49 -0.64 6.81
N ALA A 17 -7.61 -1.35 6.95
CA ALA A 17 -8.14 -1.70 8.26
C ALA A 17 -7.26 -2.78 8.92
N ASN A 18 -7.31 -2.84 10.25
CA ASN A 18 -6.74 -3.92 11.05
C ASN A 18 -7.82 -4.51 11.97
N ASN A 19 -7.44 -5.50 12.76
CA ASN A 19 -8.31 -6.17 13.72
C ASN A 19 -8.94 -5.23 14.77
N GLU A 20 -8.30 -4.10 15.06
CA GLU A 20 -8.84 -3.09 15.95
C GLU A 20 -9.65 -2.05 15.17
N PRO A 21 -10.83 -1.65 15.66
CA PRO A 21 -11.62 -0.64 14.98
C PRO A 21 -10.96 0.74 14.92
N ASP A 22 -11.05 1.36 13.74
CA ASP A 22 -10.54 2.70 13.47
C ASP A 22 -11.68 3.71 13.28
N GLU A 23 -11.69 4.78 14.09
CA GLU A 23 -12.74 5.79 14.05
C GLU A 23 -12.75 6.59 12.74
N LEU A 24 -11.59 6.81 12.10
CA LEU A 24 -11.53 7.47 10.81
C LEU A 24 -12.18 6.57 9.74
N ILE A 25 -11.92 5.27 9.79
CA ILE A 25 -12.56 4.31 8.88
C ILE A 25 -14.09 4.30 9.10
N ARG A 26 -14.56 4.25 10.34
CA ARG A 26 -16.01 4.29 10.64
C ARG A 26 -16.68 5.55 10.13
N PHE A 27 -15.99 6.68 10.24
CA PHE A 27 -16.47 7.95 9.75
C PHE A 27 -16.55 7.97 8.20
N LEU A 28 -15.51 7.49 7.52
CA LEU A 28 -15.43 7.46 6.05
C LEU A 28 -16.34 6.40 5.42
N TYR A 29 -16.59 5.29 6.11
CA TYR A 29 -17.38 4.16 5.65
C TYR A 29 -18.55 3.87 6.61
N PRO A 30 -19.63 4.67 6.55
CA PRO A 30 -20.81 4.44 7.36
C PRO A 30 -21.36 3.02 7.16
N GLY A 31 -21.49 2.27 8.26
CA GLY A 31 -21.93 0.87 8.25
C GLY A 31 -20.81 -0.16 8.29
N SER A 32 -19.54 0.25 8.18
CA SER A 32 -18.41 -0.61 8.52
C SER A 32 -18.23 -0.69 10.05
N SER A 33 -17.71 -1.81 10.53
CA SER A 33 -17.23 -1.98 11.90
C SER A 33 -16.00 -1.10 12.21
N GLY A 34 -15.30 -0.63 11.15
CA GLY A 34 -14.01 0.03 11.22
C GLY A 34 -12.82 -0.93 11.36
N SER A 35 -13.06 -2.25 11.36
CA SER A 35 -12.03 -3.27 11.50
C SER A 35 -11.84 -4.08 10.21
N ASP A 36 -10.97 -5.07 10.26
CA ASP A 36 -10.53 -5.88 9.14
C ASP A 36 -11.57 -6.80 8.52
N ASN A 37 -12.78 -6.92 9.08
CA ASN A 37 -13.83 -7.80 8.57
C ASN A 37 -14.56 -7.27 7.30
N ASP A 38 -14.20 -6.08 6.83
CA ASP A 38 -14.73 -5.47 5.61
C ASP A 38 -13.74 -5.65 4.46
N PRO A 39 -14.06 -6.44 3.41
CA PRO A 39 -13.14 -6.73 2.31
C PRO A 39 -12.76 -5.49 1.50
N ARG A 40 -13.53 -4.39 1.60
CA ARG A 40 -13.19 -3.12 0.94
C ARG A 40 -12.04 -2.38 1.63
N LEU A 41 -11.78 -2.73 2.89
CA LEU A 41 -10.86 -2.02 3.77
C LEU A 41 -9.67 -2.88 4.18
N SER A 42 -9.83 -4.20 4.12
CA SER A 42 -8.82 -5.17 4.53
C SER A 42 -8.42 -6.07 3.36
N PRO A 43 -7.15 -6.03 2.94
CA PRO A 43 -6.62 -6.98 1.96
C PRO A 43 -6.68 -8.43 2.44
N MET A 44 -6.73 -8.65 3.75
CA MET A 44 -6.86 -10.00 4.30
C MET A 44 -8.22 -10.61 4.01
N GLU A 45 -9.28 -9.81 3.91
CA GLU A 45 -10.65 -10.30 3.65
C GLU A 45 -11.07 -10.16 2.18
N ASP A 46 -10.28 -9.49 1.34
CA ASP A 46 -10.56 -9.34 -0.09
C ASP A 46 -10.50 -10.73 -0.79
N PRO A 47 -11.62 -11.26 -1.30
CA PRO A 47 -11.65 -12.59 -1.94
C PRO A 47 -10.99 -12.61 -3.33
N ASP A 48 -10.72 -11.45 -3.93
CA ASP A 48 -10.21 -11.32 -5.30
C ASP A 48 -8.77 -10.76 -5.33
N LEU A 49 -8.08 -10.70 -4.19
CA LEU A 49 -6.72 -10.17 -4.13
C LEU A 49 -5.72 -10.98 -4.98
N ASP A 50 -5.93 -12.29 -5.13
CA ASP A 50 -5.15 -13.16 -6.01
C ASP A 50 -5.34 -12.83 -7.51
N LYS A 51 -6.44 -12.15 -7.84
CA LYS A 51 -6.79 -11.68 -9.20
C LYS A 51 -6.47 -10.20 -9.41
N LEU A 52 -5.61 -9.62 -8.57
CA LEU A 52 -5.18 -8.22 -8.73
C LEU A 52 -4.71 -8.01 -10.18
N GLY A 53 -5.36 -7.08 -10.88
CA GLY A 53 -5.24 -6.91 -12.33
C GLY A 53 -3.93 -6.28 -12.82
N CYS A 54 -2.92 -6.20 -11.96
CA CYS A 54 -1.58 -5.75 -12.30
C CYS A 54 -0.54 -6.81 -11.95
N SER A 55 0.64 -6.72 -12.58
CA SER A 55 1.72 -7.68 -12.39
C SER A 55 2.80 -7.19 -11.43
N GLN A 56 2.82 -5.90 -11.12
CA GLN A 56 3.83 -5.28 -10.26
C GLN A 56 3.19 -4.40 -9.18
N VAL A 57 3.69 -4.50 -7.96
CA VAL A 57 3.27 -3.69 -6.83
C VAL A 57 4.52 -3.13 -6.14
N ILE A 58 4.52 -1.84 -5.83
CA ILE A 58 5.52 -1.24 -4.94
C ILE A 58 4.83 -0.55 -3.76
N VAL A 59 5.32 -0.81 -2.56
CA VAL A 59 4.74 -0.30 -1.31
C VAL A 59 5.78 0.51 -0.56
N PHE A 60 5.47 1.77 -0.28
CA PHE A 60 6.31 2.66 0.51
C PHE A 60 5.76 2.77 1.93
N VAL A 61 6.63 2.52 2.92
CA VAL A 61 6.34 2.68 4.35
C VAL A 61 7.39 3.57 5.01
N ALA A 62 7.02 4.20 6.13
CA ALA A 62 7.95 5.00 6.94
C ALA A 62 8.24 4.28 8.27
N GLY A 63 9.49 4.36 8.75
CA GLY A 63 9.94 3.60 9.90
C GLY A 63 9.23 3.93 11.23
N LYS A 64 8.76 5.17 11.40
CA LYS A 64 8.01 5.61 12.59
C LYS A 64 6.50 5.70 12.34
N ASP A 65 6.04 5.36 11.14
CA ASP A 65 4.64 5.41 10.78
C ASP A 65 3.85 4.31 11.50
N TRP A 66 2.79 4.68 12.21
CA TRP A 66 1.93 3.72 12.89
C TRP A 66 1.18 2.80 11.92
N LEU A 67 1.10 3.17 10.63
CA LEU A 67 0.52 2.35 9.57
C LEU A 67 1.53 1.37 8.94
N LYS A 68 2.82 1.43 9.32
CA LYS A 68 3.88 0.60 8.72
C LYS A 68 3.51 -0.88 8.66
N SER A 69 3.02 -1.44 9.77
CA SER A 69 2.63 -2.85 9.85
C SER A 69 1.55 -3.23 8.85
N ARG A 70 0.65 -2.30 8.51
CA ARG A 70 -0.43 -2.52 7.55
C ARG A 70 0.10 -2.65 6.12
N GLY A 71 1.05 -1.79 5.73
CA GLY A 71 1.74 -1.89 4.44
C GLY A 71 2.62 -3.14 4.32
N VAL A 72 3.36 -3.49 5.39
CA VAL A 72 4.15 -4.72 5.44
C VAL A 72 3.26 -5.96 5.31
N GLY A 73 2.16 -6.01 6.06
CA GLY A 73 1.21 -7.12 6.02
C GLY A 73 0.58 -7.30 4.64
N TYR A 74 0.28 -6.21 3.92
CA TYR A 74 -0.20 -6.29 2.54
C TYR A 74 0.79 -7.01 1.62
N CYS A 75 2.08 -6.68 1.71
CA CYS A 75 3.13 -7.36 0.93
C CYS A 75 3.21 -8.85 1.26
N GLU A 76 3.07 -9.23 2.53
CA GLU A 76 3.07 -10.63 2.97
C GLU A 76 1.85 -11.38 2.45
N ILE A 77 0.66 -10.76 2.50
CA ILE A 77 -0.57 -11.36 1.99
C ILE A 77 -0.44 -11.62 0.49
N LEU A 78 0.02 -10.64 -0.30
CA LEU A 78 0.22 -10.82 -1.75
C LEU A 78 1.15 -12.01 -2.07
N LYS A 79 2.27 -12.14 -1.34
CA LYS A 79 3.22 -13.25 -1.52
C LYS A 79 2.62 -14.61 -1.15
N ASN A 80 1.66 -14.66 -0.23
CA ASN A 80 1.11 -15.89 0.31
C ASN A 80 -0.24 -16.30 -0.29
N ARG A 81 -0.99 -15.37 -0.91
CA ARG A 81 -2.33 -15.62 -1.48
C ARG A 81 -2.35 -16.11 -2.92
N GLY A 82 -1.19 -16.42 -3.52
CA GLY A 82 -1.11 -16.99 -4.86
C GLY A 82 -1.27 -15.98 -6.00
N TRP A 83 -1.19 -14.67 -5.72
CA TRP A 83 -1.03 -13.67 -6.76
C TRP A 83 0.33 -13.88 -7.46
N GLU A 84 0.33 -13.94 -8.79
CA GLU A 84 1.51 -14.30 -9.59
C GLU A 84 2.46 -13.12 -9.88
N GLY A 85 2.12 -11.91 -9.44
CA GLY A 85 2.93 -10.71 -9.64
C GLY A 85 4.10 -10.55 -8.67
N THR A 86 4.82 -9.44 -8.81
CA THR A 86 5.94 -9.08 -7.93
C THR A 86 5.57 -7.94 -7.01
N VAL A 87 5.96 -8.04 -5.74
CA VAL A 87 5.77 -6.97 -4.75
C VAL A 87 7.11 -6.53 -4.14
N GLU A 88 7.39 -5.24 -4.26
CA GLU A 88 8.53 -4.56 -3.63
C GLU A 88 8.05 -3.76 -2.41
N LEU A 89 8.83 -3.80 -1.32
CA LEU A 89 8.61 -2.99 -0.13
C LEU A 89 9.80 -2.06 0.03
N VAL A 90 9.54 -0.76 0.10
CA VAL A 90 10.54 0.29 0.32
C VAL A 90 10.25 0.96 1.66
N GLU A 91 11.19 0.86 2.59
CA GLU A 91 11.10 1.52 3.89
C GLU A 91 11.96 2.78 3.94
N SER A 92 11.36 3.91 4.35
CA SER A 92 12.08 5.12 4.76
C SER A 92 12.32 5.10 6.26
N GLU A 93 13.45 4.52 6.68
CA GLU A 93 13.78 4.34 8.10
C GLU A 93 13.77 5.67 8.86
N GLY A 94 13.21 5.71 10.07
CA GLY A 94 13.26 6.90 10.93
C GLY A 94 12.41 8.10 10.48
N GLU A 95 11.68 8.00 9.36
CA GLU A 95 10.70 9.00 8.93
C GLU A 95 9.32 8.74 9.52
N ASP A 96 8.52 9.80 9.62
CA ASP A 96 7.12 9.76 10.04
C ASP A 96 6.17 9.62 8.83
N HIS A 97 4.87 9.42 9.11
CA HIS A 97 3.83 9.33 8.09
C HIS A 97 3.83 10.55 7.15
N CYS A 98 3.80 10.31 5.83
CA CYS A 98 3.78 11.36 4.81
C CYS A 98 4.97 12.35 4.85
N PHE A 99 6.13 11.97 5.43
CA PHE A 99 7.30 12.85 5.56
C PHE A 99 7.71 13.58 4.26
N HIS A 100 7.55 12.93 3.11
CA HIS A 100 7.90 13.45 1.79
C HIS A 100 7.04 14.64 1.35
N LEU A 101 5.86 14.83 1.94
CA LEU A 101 5.02 16.02 1.73
C LEU A 101 5.46 17.21 2.59
N PHE A 102 5.98 16.94 3.80
CA PHE A 102 6.38 17.97 4.76
C PHE A 102 7.82 18.43 4.59
N ASN A 103 8.71 17.53 4.13
CA ASN A 103 10.10 17.82 3.85
C ASN A 103 10.52 17.24 2.48
N PRO A 104 10.00 17.80 1.37
CA PRO A 104 10.19 17.25 0.02
C PRO A 104 11.63 17.27 -0.48
N HIS A 105 12.51 18.04 0.17
CA HIS A 105 13.93 18.15 -0.18
C HIS A 105 14.84 17.28 0.69
N SER A 106 14.28 16.48 1.61
CA SER A 106 15.08 15.51 2.35
C SER A 106 15.64 14.44 1.40
N GLU A 107 16.79 13.88 1.76
CA GLU A 107 17.41 12.80 0.98
C GLU A 107 16.44 11.64 0.76
N LYS A 108 15.71 11.22 1.81
CA LYS A 108 14.72 10.14 1.70
C LYS A 108 13.49 10.51 0.89
N ALA A 109 13.06 11.77 0.88
CA ALA A 109 11.92 12.20 0.08
C ALA A 109 12.28 12.18 -1.40
N VAL A 110 13.50 12.64 -1.72
CA VAL A 110 14.08 12.55 -3.07
C VAL A 110 14.22 11.09 -3.50
N LEU A 111 14.74 10.21 -2.64
CA LEU A 111 14.84 8.78 -2.93
C LEU A 111 13.47 8.13 -3.19
N LEU A 112 12.45 8.44 -2.37
CA LEU A 112 11.08 7.95 -2.58
C LEU A 112 10.54 8.37 -3.96
N VAL A 113 10.70 9.64 -4.33
CA VAL A 113 10.25 10.15 -5.64
C VAL A 113 11.05 9.53 -6.79
N GLN A 114 12.36 9.29 -6.61
CA GLN A 114 13.19 8.59 -7.59
C GLN A 114 12.76 7.14 -7.78
N SER A 115 12.40 6.42 -6.70
CA SER A 115 11.84 5.07 -6.78
C SER A 115 10.49 5.07 -7.51
N LEU A 116 9.61 6.04 -7.22
CA LEU A 116 8.33 6.21 -7.94
C LEU A 116 8.56 6.41 -9.44
N ALA A 117 9.43 7.34 -9.80
CA ALA A 117 9.76 7.63 -11.19
C ALA A 117 10.41 6.41 -11.87
N SER A 118 11.29 5.69 -11.16
CA SER A 118 11.90 4.48 -11.69
C SER A 118 10.85 3.41 -11.96
N PHE A 119 9.93 3.14 -11.03
CA PHE A 119 8.85 2.18 -11.19
C PHE A 119 7.93 2.50 -12.39
N ILE A 120 7.54 3.77 -12.55
CA ILE A 120 6.67 4.21 -13.66
C ILE A 120 7.36 4.06 -15.03
N ASN A 121 8.67 4.27 -15.08
CA ASN A 121 9.45 4.17 -16.31
C ASN A 121 10.13 2.80 -16.48
N GLN A 122 9.67 1.76 -15.78
CA GLN A 122 10.07 0.39 -16.09
C GLN A 122 9.42 0.00 -17.42
N ASP A 123 10.26 -0.47 -18.37
CA ASP A 123 9.83 -0.96 -19.68
C ASP A 123 9.05 -2.29 -19.57
#